data_AF-A0A291NVW0-F1
#
_entry.id   AF-A0A291NVW0-F1
#
_cell.length_a   1.000
_cell.length_b   1.000
_cell.length_c   1.000
_cell.angle_alpha   90.00
_cell.angle_beta   90.00
_cell.angle_gamma   90.00
#
_symmetry.space_group_name_H-M   'P 1'
#
loop_
_entity.id
_entity.type
_entity.pdbx_description
1 polymer ?
#
loop_
_entity_poly.entity_id
_entity_poly.type
_entity_poly.pdbx_seq_one_letter_code
_entity_poly.pdbx_strand_id
1 'polypeptide(L)'
;MQMGRLTLVLCLLLLLLLTTQGCFIRNCPKGGKRDVDERQATKACMSCSFGQCVGPQICCGAGGCEMGTVEAKRCSEEDEDPIPCQVIGNHCALDNPGHCAAYGICCVDDTCTTHSGCL
;
A
#
# COMPACT_ATOMS: atom_id res chain seq x y z
N MET A 1 46.29 8.84 29.19
CA MET A 1 45.30 9.71 28.49
C MET A 1 44.49 8.97 27.40
N GLN A 2 44.32 7.65 27.51
CA GLN A 2 43.72 6.82 26.44
C GLN A 2 42.23 6.51 26.69
N MET A 3 41.80 6.56 27.96
CA MET A 3 40.43 6.21 28.39
C MET A 3 39.39 7.22 27.91
N GLY A 4 39.67 8.53 28.00
CA GLY A 4 38.74 9.58 27.58
C GLY A 4 38.47 9.65 26.07
N ARG A 5 39.44 9.22 25.23
CA ARG A 5 39.24 9.17 23.77
C ARG A 5 38.27 8.06 23.37
N LEU A 6 38.38 6.88 23.99
CA LEU A 6 37.50 5.77 23.71
C LEU A 6 36.06 6.08 24.15
N THR A 7 35.90 6.72 25.33
CA THR A 7 34.59 7.15 25.82
C THR A 7 33.95 8.17 24.88
N LEU A 8 34.73 9.12 24.36
CA LEU A 8 34.23 10.16 23.47
C LEU A 8 33.79 9.60 22.10
N VAL A 9 34.54 8.63 21.57
CA VAL A 9 34.15 7.89 20.35
C VAL A 9 32.87 7.08 20.58
N LEU A 10 32.74 6.41 21.71
CA LEU A 10 31.52 5.67 22.08
C LEU A 10 30.30 6.58 22.21
N CYS A 11 30.45 7.74 22.84
CA CYS A 11 29.37 8.74 22.94
C CYS A 11 28.95 9.27 21.57
N LEU A 12 29.90 9.54 20.67
CA LEU A 12 29.62 9.99 19.30
C LEU A 12 28.87 8.93 18.48
N LEU A 13 29.27 7.66 18.60
CA LEU A 13 28.58 6.55 17.93
C LEU A 13 27.15 6.36 18.46
N LEU A 14 26.94 6.49 19.77
CA LEU A 14 25.60 6.41 20.38
C LEU A 14 24.71 7.56 19.88
N LEU A 15 25.24 8.78 19.85
CA LEU A 15 24.53 9.96 19.33
C LEU A 15 24.14 9.77 17.86
N LEU A 16 25.06 9.25 17.02
CA LEU A 16 24.76 8.94 15.63
C LEU A 16 23.59 7.96 15.52
N LEU A 17 23.63 6.85 16.26
CA LEU A 17 22.59 5.82 16.25
C LEU A 17 21.21 6.34 16.68
N LEU A 18 21.17 7.25 17.68
CA LEU A 18 19.93 7.91 18.08
C LEU A 18 19.39 8.85 16.99
N THR A 19 20.28 9.55 16.28
CA THR A 19 19.87 10.48 15.20
C THR A 19 19.48 9.80 13.89
N THR A 20 19.90 8.55 13.68
CA THR A 20 19.59 7.79 12.44
C THR A 20 18.26 7.03 12.48
N GLN A 21 17.37 7.36 13.41
CA GLN A 21 15.98 6.87 13.41
C GLN A 21 15.18 7.54 12.28
N GLY A 22 15.52 7.23 11.03
CA GLY A 22 14.70 7.57 9.87
C GLY A 22 13.51 6.61 9.82
N CYS A 23 12.28 7.13 9.83
CA CYS A 23 11.12 6.33 9.45
C CYS A 23 11.27 5.93 7.99
N PHE A 24 11.50 4.64 7.73
CA PHE A 24 11.42 4.09 6.38
C PHE A 24 9.94 3.98 6.01
N ILE A 25 9.37 5.08 5.51
CA ILE A 25 8.00 5.13 5.02
C ILE A 25 7.93 4.25 3.77
N ARG A 26 7.41 3.04 3.93
CA ARG A 26 7.12 2.12 2.81
C ARG A 26 5.86 2.56 2.04
N ASN A 27 4.89 3.14 2.73
CA ASN A 27 3.69 3.73 2.15
C ASN A 27 3.95 5.16 1.68
N CYS A 28 4.63 5.31 0.54
CA CYS A 28 4.76 6.62 -0.09
C CYS A 28 3.43 6.97 -0.79
N PRO A 29 2.84 8.15 -0.54
CA PRO A 29 1.68 8.61 -1.30
C PRO A 29 2.06 8.74 -2.79
N LYS A 30 1.11 8.38 -3.65
CA LYS A 30 1.24 8.48 -5.11
C LYS A 30 1.67 9.91 -5.53
N GLY A 31 2.62 10.03 -6.46
CA GLY A 31 3.10 11.32 -6.98
C GLY A 31 4.29 11.97 -6.24
N GLY A 32 4.96 11.26 -5.33
CA GLY A 32 6.20 11.74 -4.69
C GLY A 32 7.43 11.76 -5.62
N LYS A 33 8.56 12.34 -5.17
CA LYS A 33 9.84 12.31 -5.94
C LYS A 33 10.40 10.90 -6.20
N ARG A 34 9.83 9.89 -5.55
CA ARG A 34 10.16 8.47 -5.69
C ARG A 34 9.01 7.67 -6.29
N ASP A 35 7.97 8.35 -6.79
CA ASP A 35 6.91 7.71 -7.54
C ASP A 35 7.54 7.00 -8.72
N VAL A 36 7.43 5.69 -8.71
CA VAL A 36 7.90 4.85 -9.79
C VAL A 36 6.98 5.15 -10.97
N ASP A 37 7.56 5.56 -12.09
CA ASP A 37 6.85 5.84 -13.34
C ASP A 37 5.89 4.68 -13.65
N GLU A 38 4.62 4.97 -14.00
CA GLU A 38 3.59 3.98 -14.38
C GLU A 38 4.03 3.03 -15.52
N ARG A 39 5.20 3.29 -16.12
CA ARG A 39 5.86 2.48 -17.14
C ARG A 39 6.59 1.25 -16.59
N GLN A 40 6.79 1.14 -15.27
CA GLN A 40 7.24 -0.12 -14.67
C GLN A 40 6.07 -1.10 -14.76
N ALA A 41 6.30 -2.30 -15.31
CA ALA A 41 5.28 -3.33 -15.42
C ALA A 41 4.70 -3.66 -14.02
N THR A 42 3.57 -3.06 -13.68
CA THR A 42 2.83 -3.32 -12.46
C THR A 42 2.17 -4.68 -12.62
N LYS A 43 2.44 -5.59 -11.67
CA LYS A 43 1.71 -6.85 -11.60
C LYS A 43 0.25 -6.57 -11.24
N ALA A 44 -0.65 -7.47 -11.60
CA ALA A 44 -1.99 -7.44 -11.02
C ALA A 44 -1.88 -7.66 -9.49
N CYS A 45 -2.68 -6.95 -8.71
CA CYS A 45 -2.79 -7.23 -7.27
C CYS A 45 -3.25 -8.66 -7.02
N MET A 46 -2.82 -9.23 -5.90
CA MET A 46 -3.06 -10.59 -5.49
C MET A 46 -4.54 -10.97 -5.57
N SER A 47 -4.81 -12.20 -6.02
CA SER A 47 -6.14 -12.79 -5.94
C SER A 47 -6.49 -13.15 -4.50
N CYS A 48 -7.74 -12.92 -4.12
CA CYS A 48 -8.32 -13.29 -2.84
C CYS A 48 -9.61 -14.10 -3.10
N SER A 49 -10.12 -14.82 -2.10
CA SER A 49 -11.33 -15.66 -2.13
C SER A 49 -12.05 -15.79 -3.50
N PHE A 50 -12.89 -14.81 -3.85
CA PHE A 50 -13.68 -14.77 -5.08
C PHE A 50 -13.30 -13.63 -6.04
N GLY A 51 -12.15 -12.98 -5.84
CA GLY A 51 -11.79 -11.80 -6.58
C GLY A 51 -10.34 -11.34 -6.40
N GLN A 52 -10.16 -10.04 -6.22
CA GLN A 52 -8.87 -9.37 -6.17
C GLN A 52 -8.76 -8.46 -4.95
N CYS A 53 -7.55 -8.37 -4.40
CA CYS A 53 -7.20 -7.40 -3.38
C CYS A 53 -7.25 -5.98 -3.95
N VAL A 54 -8.03 -5.11 -3.28
CA VAL A 54 -8.19 -3.69 -3.64
C VAL A 54 -7.54 -2.76 -2.61
N GLY A 55 -7.27 -3.30 -1.42
CA GLY A 55 -6.59 -2.66 -0.30
C GLY A 55 -6.19 -3.71 0.74
N PRO A 56 -5.46 -3.34 1.81
CA PRO A 56 -4.84 -4.29 2.75
C PRO A 56 -5.81 -5.23 3.46
N GLN A 57 -7.09 -4.86 3.54
CA GLN A 57 -8.15 -5.67 4.15
C GLN A 57 -9.42 -5.70 3.31
N ILE A 58 -9.30 -5.55 1.99
CA ILE A 58 -10.43 -5.41 1.07
C ILE A 58 -10.26 -6.40 -0.08
N CYS A 59 -11.20 -7.34 -0.19
CA CYS A 59 -11.29 -8.29 -1.29
C CYS A 59 -12.59 -8.06 -2.06
N CYS A 60 -12.50 -7.85 -3.38
CA CYS A 60 -13.68 -7.60 -4.21
C CYS A 60 -13.69 -8.44 -5.48
N GLY A 61 -14.87 -8.83 -5.92
CA GLY A 61 -15.10 -9.54 -7.16
C GLY A 61 -16.54 -9.35 -7.66
N ALA A 62 -16.95 -10.12 -8.66
CA ALA A 62 -18.27 -9.94 -9.29
C ALA A 62 -19.46 -10.02 -8.31
N GLY A 63 -19.32 -10.76 -7.20
CA GLY A 63 -20.35 -10.91 -6.16
C GLY A 63 -20.41 -9.81 -5.11
N GLY A 64 -19.50 -8.82 -5.14
CA GLY A 64 -19.42 -7.75 -4.15
C GLY A 64 -18.03 -7.62 -3.52
N CYS A 65 -17.98 -7.09 -2.29
CA CYS A 65 -16.75 -6.87 -1.56
C CYS A 65 -16.85 -7.36 -0.11
N GLU A 66 -15.77 -7.96 0.39
CA GLU A 66 -15.58 -8.32 1.78
C GLU A 66 -14.46 -7.47 2.39
N MET A 67 -14.73 -6.90 3.57
CA MET A 67 -13.77 -6.08 4.30
C MET A 67 -13.52 -6.65 5.70
N GLY A 68 -12.26 -6.80 6.08
CA GLY A 68 -11.86 -7.29 7.41
C GLY A 68 -12.16 -8.77 7.69
N THR A 69 -12.63 -9.53 6.70
CA THR A 69 -12.78 -10.99 6.78
C THR A 69 -11.42 -11.68 6.83
N VAL A 70 -11.39 -12.96 7.18
CA VAL A 70 -10.13 -13.75 7.21
C VAL A 70 -9.48 -13.75 5.83
N GLU A 71 -10.28 -13.92 4.77
CA GLU A 71 -9.78 -13.90 3.40
C GLU A 71 -9.32 -12.51 2.97
N ALA A 72 -10.07 -11.45 3.31
CA ALA A 72 -9.68 -10.08 2.96
C ALA A 72 -8.41 -9.61 3.68
N LYS A 73 -8.15 -10.09 4.91
CA LYS A 73 -6.92 -9.78 5.66
C LYS A 73 -5.66 -10.32 5.02
N ARG A 74 -5.75 -11.32 4.12
CA ARG A 74 -4.58 -11.79 3.36
C ARG A 74 -4.05 -10.71 2.42
N CYS A 75 -4.89 -9.74 2.03
CA CYS A 75 -4.48 -8.66 1.15
C CYS A 75 -3.39 -7.75 1.75
N SER A 76 -3.15 -7.77 3.07
CA SER A 76 -2.03 -7.06 3.68
C SER A 76 -0.67 -7.68 3.32
N GLU A 77 -0.64 -8.89 2.74
CA GLU A 77 0.58 -9.48 2.20
C GLU A 77 1.15 -8.65 1.02
N GLU A 78 0.31 -7.89 0.30
CA GLU A 78 0.77 -6.96 -0.75
C GLU A 78 1.66 -5.83 -0.20
N ASP A 79 1.48 -5.41 1.07
CA ASP A 79 2.31 -4.36 1.67
C ASP A 79 3.77 -4.79 1.88
N GLU A 80 4.02 -6.11 1.87
CA GLU A 80 5.35 -6.70 1.98
C GLU A 80 5.98 -6.98 0.60
N ASP A 81 5.23 -6.85 -0.51
CA ASP A 81 5.75 -7.00 -1.86
C ASP A 81 6.49 -5.71 -2.29
N PRO A 82 7.78 -5.79 -2.67
CA PRO A 82 8.53 -4.62 -3.14
C PRO A 82 8.07 -4.12 -4.52
N ILE A 83 7.29 -4.91 -5.27
CA ILE A 83 6.79 -4.56 -6.59
C ILE A 83 5.36 -4.05 -6.47
N PRO A 84 5.07 -2.79 -6.86
CA PRO A 84 3.73 -2.26 -6.80
C PRO A 84 2.79 -3.05 -7.70
N CYS A 85 1.61 -3.33 -7.16
CA CYS A 85 0.54 -3.97 -7.91
C CYS A 85 -0.49 -2.94 -8.40
N GLN A 86 -1.30 -3.34 -9.38
CA GLN A 86 -2.42 -2.55 -9.87
C GLN A 86 -3.72 -3.35 -9.78
N VAL A 87 -4.75 -2.69 -9.25
CA VAL A 87 -6.12 -3.21 -9.25
C VAL A 87 -6.63 -3.23 -10.69
N ILE A 88 -7.18 -4.37 -11.11
CA ILE A 88 -7.78 -4.50 -12.44
C ILE A 88 -9.19 -3.93 -12.38
N GLY A 89 -9.45 -2.90 -13.17
CA GLY A 89 -10.79 -2.33 -13.29
C GLY A 89 -10.75 -0.88 -13.77
N ASN A 90 -11.90 -0.41 -14.26
CA ASN A 90 -12.06 0.99 -14.64
C ASN A 90 -12.04 1.89 -13.41
N HIS A 91 -11.52 3.10 -13.57
CA HIS A 91 -11.64 4.12 -12.53
C HIS A 91 -13.09 4.57 -12.41
N CYS A 92 -13.58 4.77 -11.20
CA CYS A 92 -14.98 5.14 -10.98
C CYS A 92 -15.26 6.62 -11.32
N ALA A 93 -14.24 7.47 -11.24
CA ALA A 93 -14.31 8.91 -11.48
C ALA A 93 -12.99 9.41 -12.10
N LEU A 94 -13.08 10.49 -12.88
CA LEU A 94 -11.94 11.09 -13.58
C LEU A 94 -10.86 11.62 -12.63
N ASP A 95 -11.27 12.13 -11.46
CA ASP A 95 -10.38 12.78 -10.48
C ASP A 95 -10.18 11.97 -9.17
N ASN A 96 -10.73 10.75 -9.09
CA ASN A 96 -10.66 9.92 -7.88
C ASN A 96 -9.80 8.68 -8.14
N PRO A 97 -8.86 8.32 -7.26
CA PRO A 97 -8.05 7.10 -7.39
C PRO A 97 -8.84 5.78 -7.25
N GLY A 98 -10.16 5.82 -7.03
CA GLY A 98 -10.96 4.62 -6.85
C GLY A 98 -11.16 3.78 -8.12
N HIS A 99 -11.26 2.46 -7.93
CA HIS A 99 -11.52 1.47 -8.97
C HIS A 99 -12.90 0.81 -8.79
N CYS A 100 -13.57 0.55 -9.91
CA CYS A 100 -14.80 -0.22 -9.94
C CYS A 100 -14.48 -1.69 -9.68
N ALA A 101 -14.71 -2.11 -8.43
CA ALA A 101 -14.31 -3.43 -7.94
C ALA A 101 -15.43 -4.46 -8.02
N ALA A 102 -16.69 -4.01 -8.06
CA ALA A 102 -17.88 -4.81 -8.29
C ALA A 102 -19.00 -3.96 -8.91
N TYR A 103 -20.12 -4.58 -9.29
CA TYR A 103 -21.25 -3.89 -9.91
C TYR A 103 -21.81 -2.78 -9.01
N GLY A 104 -21.71 -1.52 -9.46
CA GLY A 104 -22.14 -0.35 -8.71
C GLY A 104 -21.29 -0.02 -7.47
N ILE A 105 -20.11 -0.64 -7.29
CA ILE A 105 -19.23 -0.44 -6.14
C ILE A 105 -17.87 0.10 -6.60
N CYS A 106 -17.51 1.25 -6.03
CA CYS A 106 -16.20 1.88 -6.18
C CYS A 106 -15.40 1.73 -4.88
N CYS A 107 -14.16 1.26 -4.98
CA CYS A 107 -13.28 1.12 -3.82
C CYS A 107 -11.99 1.90 -4.00
N VAL A 108 -11.53 2.49 -2.90
CA VAL A 108 -10.15 2.92 -2.68
C VAL A 108 -9.48 1.94 -1.71
N ASP A 109 -8.23 2.18 -1.35
CA ASP A 109 -7.38 1.30 -0.55
C ASP A 109 -7.90 1.04 0.88
N ASP A 110 -8.77 1.90 1.41
CA ASP A 110 -9.33 1.78 2.76
C ASP A 110 -10.86 1.70 2.84
N THR A 111 -11.58 2.06 1.78
CA THR A 111 -13.04 2.23 1.81
C THR A 111 -13.70 1.89 0.48
N CYS A 112 -14.93 1.40 0.55
CA CYS A 112 -15.78 1.12 -0.61
C CYS A 112 -17.11 1.86 -0.49
N THR A 113 -17.60 2.40 -1.59
CA THR A 113 -18.85 3.14 -1.68
C THR A 113 -19.63 2.75 -2.93
N THR A 114 -20.94 2.91 -2.91
CA THR A 114 -21.75 2.74 -4.11
C THR A 114 -21.54 3.90 -5.07
N HIS A 115 -21.27 3.63 -6.34
CA HIS A 115 -21.01 4.66 -7.35
C HIS A 115 -21.66 4.30 -8.69
N SER A 116 -22.40 5.24 -9.27
CA SER A 116 -23.12 5.03 -10.55
C SER A 116 -22.19 4.86 -11.75
N GLY A 117 -20.97 5.38 -11.68
CA GLY A 117 -19.94 5.16 -12.70
C GLY A 117 -19.45 3.70 -12.81
N CYS A 118 -19.84 2.83 -11.88
CA CYS A 118 -19.51 1.40 -11.87
C CYS A 118 -20.72 0.50 -12.23
N LEU A 119 -21.82 1.09 -12.72
CA LEU A 119 -23.00 0.37 -13.22
C LEU A 119 -22.87 -0.02 -14.69
#